data_AF-A0A7X3LXV7-F1
#
_entry.id   AF-A0A7X3LXV7-F1
#
_cell.length_a   1.000
_cell.length_b   1.000
_cell.length_c   1.000
_cell.angle_alpha   90.00
_cell.angle_beta   90.00
_cell.angle_gamma   90.00
#
_symmetry.space_group_name_H-M   'P 1'
#
loop_
_entity.id
_entity.type
_entity.pdbx_description
1 polymer ?
#
loop_
_entity_poly.entity_id
_entity_poly.type
_entity_poly.pdbx_seq_one_letter_code
_entity_poly.pdbx_strand_id
1 'polypeptide(L)'
;MIGALQADNRAPVSAIRLARNCQPAHRCICTLQLMCERTLCAMKIFCLGLPKTGLSSLLSFMFDNGVAAYGKSHTLSKYYYAHRLADMARFYDQGEYHCDVPTPFAYEALFERYGSNAKYILSTRQDAETWYASMLRHNIYAHPVKHKQKRFFGTRFPHGFKGAYTDFYERHNEAVAEFFEKRSPANFMIMKTGSDFDIDALCSFIGVEPTQAAYPKANVSGTREETPSDAFKRRFNGVVQPLYGQICSRLYPDAVLKLRYIKSFIA
;
A
#
# COMPACT_ATOMS: atom_id res chain seq x y z
N MET A 1 -20.11 24.22 -3.49
CA MET A 1 -20.38 23.32 -4.63
C MET A 1 -19.10 22.55 -4.95
N ILE A 2 -19.23 21.24 -5.16
CA ILE A 2 -18.20 20.23 -5.54
C ILE A 2 -17.20 19.92 -4.41
N GLY A 3 -17.00 18.70 -3.90
CA GLY A 3 -17.45 17.35 -4.24
C GLY A 3 -16.42 16.39 -3.64
N ALA A 4 -16.62 15.98 -2.38
CA ALA A 4 -15.73 15.05 -1.70
C ALA A 4 -15.89 13.65 -2.29
N LEU A 5 -14.82 13.08 -2.86
CA LEU A 5 -14.72 11.65 -3.14
C LEU A 5 -14.63 10.90 -1.80
N GLN A 6 -15.79 10.72 -1.17
CA GLN A 6 -16.02 9.61 -0.27
C GLN A 6 -16.03 8.34 -1.13
N ALA A 7 -15.19 7.38 -0.79
CA ALA A 7 -15.31 6.02 -1.33
C ALA A 7 -16.65 5.47 -0.85
N ASP A 8 -17.66 5.57 -1.71
CA ASP A 8 -18.94 4.90 -1.55
C ASP A 8 -18.70 3.39 -1.68
N ASN A 9 -19.23 2.64 -0.71
CA ASN A 9 -19.13 1.20 -0.59
C ASN A 9 -20.11 0.52 -1.57
N ARG A 10 -19.98 0.80 -2.87
CA ARG A 10 -20.72 0.08 -3.90
C ARG A 10 -19.76 -0.84 -4.64
N ALA A 11 -20.09 -2.13 -4.60
CA ALA A 11 -19.53 -3.12 -5.50
C ALA A 11 -19.52 -2.56 -6.94
N PRO A 12 -18.49 -2.85 -7.75
CA PRO A 12 -18.40 -2.33 -9.10
C PRO A 12 -19.65 -2.71 -9.89
N VAL A 13 -20.38 -1.68 -10.33
CA VAL A 13 -21.49 -1.79 -11.27
C VAL A 13 -20.90 -2.03 -12.66
N SER A 14 -20.38 -3.23 -12.87
CA SER A 14 -20.05 -3.77 -14.20
C SER A 14 -20.66 -5.14 -14.45
N ALA A 15 -21.47 -5.66 -13.52
CA ALA A 15 -22.14 -6.95 -13.64
C ALA A 15 -23.61 -6.89 -14.12
N ILE A 16 -24.18 -5.71 -14.40
CA ILE A 16 -25.61 -5.58 -14.76
C ILE A 16 -25.80 -4.68 -15.98
N ARG A 17 -25.30 -5.10 -17.14
CA ARG A 17 -25.80 -4.62 -18.44
C ARG A 17 -25.28 -5.48 -19.59
N LEU A 18 -25.69 -6.74 -19.65
CA LEU A 18 -25.66 -7.58 -20.86
C LEU A 18 -26.53 -8.82 -20.60
N ALA A 19 -27.81 -8.60 -20.31
CA ALA A 19 -28.79 -9.68 -20.17
C ALA A 19 -30.19 -9.15 -20.51
N ARG A 20 -30.34 -8.53 -21.68
CA ARG A 20 -31.65 -8.32 -22.28
C ARG A 20 -31.50 -8.55 -23.79
N ASN A 21 -32.22 -9.55 -24.27
CA ASN A 21 -32.38 -9.99 -25.66
C ASN A 21 -31.41 -11.07 -26.14
N CYS A 22 -31.59 -12.30 -25.67
CA CYS A 22 -31.53 -13.52 -26.51
C CYS A 22 -32.41 -14.60 -25.86
N GLN A 23 -33.42 -15.09 -26.58
CA GLN A 23 -34.20 -16.28 -26.22
C GLN A 23 -33.44 -17.58 -26.60
N PRO A 24 -33.82 -18.74 -26.04
CA PRO A 24 -32.88 -19.76 -25.61
C PRO A 24 -32.76 -20.92 -26.61
N ALA A 25 -31.55 -21.44 -26.79
CA ALA A 25 -31.32 -22.86 -27.07
C ALA A 25 -29.81 -23.17 -27.01
N HIS A 26 -29.46 -24.07 -26.10
CA HIS A 26 -28.28 -24.95 -26.17
C HIS A 26 -26.92 -24.32 -26.55
N ARG A 27 -26.20 -23.84 -25.53
CA ARG A 27 -24.72 -23.84 -25.37
C ARG A 27 -24.30 -22.63 -24.52
N CYS A 28 -24.47 -22.69 -23.20
CA CYS A 28 -23.87 -21.68 -22.33
C CYS A 28 -23.68 -22.18 -20.90
N ILE A 29 -23.09 -23.37 -20.74
CA ILE A 29 -22.55 -23.80 -19.44
C ILE A 29 -21.06 -23.41 -19.32
N CYS A 30 -20.38 -23.13 -20.44
CA CYS A 30 -18.93 -22.88 -20.42
C CYS A 30 -18.53 -21.48 -19.88
N THR A 31 -19.33 -20.43 -20.12
CA THR A 31 -18.90 -19.05 -19.84
C THR A 31 -18.99 -18.66 -18.36
N LEU A 32 -20.00 -19.16 -17.63
CA LEU A 32 -20.14 -18.92 -16.20
C LEU A 32 -19.11 -19.70 -15.38
N GLN A 33 -18.74 -20.90 -15.84
CA GLN A 33 -17.70 -21.71 -15.20
C GLN A 33 -16.30 -21.11 -15.43
N LEU A 34 -16.02 -20.60 -16.63
CA LEU A 34 -14.80 -19.83 -16.93
C LEU A 34 -14.67 -18.52 -16.14
N MET A 35 -15.80 -17.84 -15.85
CA MET A 35 -15.81 -16.64 -15.01
C MET A 35 -15.65 -16.96 -13.52
N CYS A 36 -16.17 -18.09 -13.06
CA CYS A 36 -16.05 -18.57 -11.68
C CYS A 36 -14.66 -19.15 -11.38
N GLU A 37 -14.02 -19.80 -12.34
CA GLU A 37 -12.64 -20.29 -12.24
C GLU A 37 -11.62 -19.14 -12.22
N ARG A 38 -11.85 -18.06 -12.98
CA ARG A 38 -10.99 -16.86 -12.94
C ARG A 38 -11.03 -16.13 -11.59
N THR A 39 -12.13 -16.21 -10.83
CA THR A 39 -12.28 -15.45 -9.59
C THR A 39 -11.55 -16.09 -8.39
N LEU A 40 -11.18 -17.37 -8.47
CA LEU A 40 -10.41 -18.08 -7.43
C LEU A 40 -8.93 -18.31 -7.80
N CYS A 41 -8.56 -18.19 -9.08
CA CYS A 41 -7.18 -18.38 -9.59
C CYS A 41 -6.40 -17.09 -9.86
N ALA A 42 -6.98 -15.91 -9.57
CA ALA A 42 -6.30 -14.65 -9.80
C ALA A 42 -5.07 -14.49 -8.88
N MET A 43 -3.89 -14.36 -9.47
CA MET A 43 -2.61 -14.21 -8.77
C MET A 43 -2.66 -13.02 -7.80
N LYS A 44 -2.38 -13.27 -6.52
CA LYS A 44 -2.31 -12.19 -5.53
C LYS A 44 -0.95 -11.49 -5.62
N ILE A 45 -0.94 -10.17 -5.48
CA ILE A 45 0.25 -9.34 -5.55
C ILE A 45 0.25 -8.41 -4.33
N PHE A 46 1.28 -8.50 -3.49
CA PHE A 46 1.41 -7.67 -2.31
C PHE A 46 2.59 -6.72 -2.44
N CYS A 47 2.33 -5.42 -2.35
CA CYS A 47 3.40 -4.44 -2.19
C CYS A 47 3.71 -4.23 -0.71
N LEU A 48 4.94 -4.61 -0.33
CA LEU A 48 5.44 -4.64 1.04
C LEU A 48 6.25 -3.38 1.40
N GLY A 49 6.38 -2.42 0.47
CA GLY A 49 7.08 -1.17 0.74
C GLY A 49 6.32 -0.28 1.72
N LEU A 50 7.06 0.38 2.60
CA LEU A 50 6.52 1.36 3.55
C LEU A 50 5.86 2.54 2.83
N PRO A 51 4.94 3.28 3.49
CA PRO A 51 4.43 4.53 2.93
C PRO A 51 5.58 5.41 2.40
N LYS A 52 5.31 6.11 1.30
CA LYS A 52 6.23 7.03 0.61
C LYS A 52 7.31 6.39 -0.28
N THR A 53 7.25 5.09 -0.54
CA THR A 53 8.10 4.38 -1.52
C THR A 53 7.47 4.26 -2.92
N GLY A 54 6.65 5.22 -3.34
CA GLY A 54 6.06 5.23 -4.70
C GLY A 54 4.80 4.37 -4.88
N LEU A 55 4.15 3.98 -3.78
CA LEU A 55 2.96 3.11 -3.79
C LEU A 55 1.81 3.59 -4.67
N SER A 56 1.60 4.91 -4.80
CA SER A 56 0.51 5.44 -5.63
C SER A 56 0.78 5.32 -7.13
N SER A 57 2.05 5.44 -7.55
CA SER A 57 2.44 5.14 -8.93
C SER A 57 2.19 3.68 -9.24
N LEU A 58 2.64 2.79 -8.34
CA LEU A 58 2.44 1.36 -8.52
C LEU A 58 0.96 0.98 -8.52
N LEU A 59 0.14 1.62 -7.67
CA LEU A 59 -1.30 1.43 -7.67
C LEU A 59 -1.95 1.84 -9.00
N SER A 60 -1.59 3.01 -9.54
CA SER A 60 -2.08 3.46 -10.86
C SER A 60 -1.66 2.50 -11.95
N PHE A 61 -0.40 2.10 -11.95
CA PHE A 61 0.15 1.15 -12.92
C PHE A 61 -0.63 -0.18 -12.91
N MET A 62 -0.90 -0.74 -11.74
CA MET A 62 -1.67 -1.99 -11.61
C MET A 62 -3.09 -1.81 -12.17
N PHE A 63 -3.76 -0.72 -11.80
CA PHE A 63 -5.11 -0.41 -12.29
C PHE A 63 -5.16 -0.26 -13.83
N ASP A 64 -4.19 0.46 -14.39
CA ASP A 64 -4.12 0.70 -15.83
C ASP A 64 -3.77 -0.56 -16.64
N ASN A 65 -3.18 -1.58 -16.01
CA ASN A 65 -2.93 -2.90 -16.59
C ASN A 65 -4.04 -3.92 -16.23
N GLY A 66 -5.21 -3.45 -15.78
CA GLY A 66 -6.40 -4.27 -15.55
C GLY A 66 -6.38 -5.10 -14.26
N VAL A 67 -5.41 -4.87 -13.38
CA VAL A 67 -5.30 -5.57 -12.09
C VAL A 67 -6.27 -4.95 -11.08
N ALA A 68 -7.04 -5.77 -10.38
CA ALA A 68 -7.95 -5.34 -9.31
C ALA A 68 -7.14 -4.85 -8.09
N ALA A 69 -6.79 -3.56 -8.10
CA ALA A 69 -5.80 -2.97 -7.23
C ALA A 69 -6.39 -2.13 -6.07
N TYR A 70 -5.93 -2.41 -4.85
CA TYR A 70 -6.37 -1.77 -3.61
C TYR A 70 -5.21 -1.08 -2.90
N GLY A 71 -5.35 0.23 -2.68
CA GLY A 71 -4.41 1.02 -1.89
C GLY A 71 -4.83 1.16 -0.43
N LYS A 72 -4.59 2.35 0.12
CA LYS A 72 -4.90 2.70 1.51
C LYS A 72 -6.34 2.37 1.91
N SER A 73 -6.51 1.48 2.89
CA SER A 73 -7.82 1.12 3.45
C SER A 73 -7.92 1.42 4.95
N HIS A 74 -8.89 2.26 5.33
CA HIS A 74 -9.12 2.57 6.75
C HIS A 74 -9.65 1.34 7.51
N THR A 75 -10.51 0.57 6.87
CA THR A 75 -11.12 -0.66 7.40
C THR A 75 -10.05 -1.72 7.66
N LEU A 76 -9.15 -1.93 6.70
CA LEU A 76 -8.05 -2.89 6.86
C LEU A 76 -7.12 -2.49 8.02
N SER A 77 -6.81 -1.20 8.19
CA SER A 77 -6.05 -0.75 9.37
C SER A 77 -6.80 -1.06 10.68
N LYS A 78 -8.13 -0.92 10.72
CA LYS A 78 -8.91 -1.24 11.94
C LYS A 78 -8.81 -2.72 12.28
N TYR A 79 -8.93 -3.60 11.28
CA TYR A 79 -8.78 -5.03 11.49
C TYR A 79 -7.41 -5.40 12.03
N TYR A 80 -6.36 -4.78 11.49
CA TYR A 80 -4.99 -4.94 11.99
C TYR A 80 -4.86 -4.56 13.47
N TYR A 81 -5.32 -3.36 13.85
CA TYR A 81 -5.20 -2.92 15.25
C TYR A 81 -6.06 -3.74 16.23
N ALA A 82 -7.14 -4.34 15.75
CA ALA A 82 -8.03 -5.18 16.55
C ALA A 82 -7.65 -6.66 16.49
N HIS A 83 -6.53 -7.03 15.85
CA HIS A 83 -6.11 -8.42 15.62
C HIS A 83 -7.22 -9.29 14.97
N ARG A 84 -8.03 -8.69 14.10
CA ARG A 84 -9.11 -9.37 13.38
C ARG A 84 -8.58 -10.02 12.10
N LEU A 85 -7.79 -11.06 12.29
CA LEU A 85 -7.03 -11.75 11.24
C LEU A 85 -7.92 -12.31 10.11
N ALA A 86 -9.03 -12.97 10.46
CA ALA A 86 -10.01 -13.47 9.50
C ALA A 86 -10.63 -12.36 8.64
N ASP A 87 -10.85 -11.17 9.21
CA ASP A 87 -11.37 -10.02 8.46
C ASP A 87 -10.32 -9.42 7.52
N MET A 88 -9.06 -9.37 7.94
CA MET A 88 -7.96 -8.98 7.05
C MET A 88 -7.84 -9.94 5.87
N ALA A 89 -7.88 -11.23 6.16
CA ALA A 89 -7.90 -12.29 5.17
C ALA A 89 -9.02 -12.08 4.13
N ARG A 90 -10.26 -11.92 4.58
CA ARG A 90 -11.40 -11.65 3.68
C ARG A 90 -11.23 -10.39 2.85
N PHE A 91 -10.63 -9.34 3.41
CA PHE A 91 -10.33 -8.12 2.67
C PHE A 91 -9.30 -8.38 1.56
N TYR A 92 -8.22 -9.10 1.84
CA TYR A 92 -7.20 -9.42 0.86
C TYR A 92 -7.73 -10.30 -0.28
N ASP A 93 -8.71 -11.16 0.01
CA ASP A 93 -9.30 -12.04 -1.01
C ASP A 93 -10.12 -11.28 -2.07
N GLN A 94 -10.62 -10.07 -1.76
CA GLN A 94 -11.45 -9.27 -2.66
C GLN A 94 -10.70 -8.66 -3.85
N GLY A 95 -9.37 -8.59 -3.79
CA GLY A 95 -8.55 -7.93 -4.80
C GLY A 95 -7.31 -8.71 -5.16
N GLU A 96 -6.70 -8.37 -6.29
CA GLU A 96 -5.48 -9.00 -6.78
C GLU A 96 -4.25 -8.30 -6.20
N TYR A 97 -4.20 -6.97 -6.29
CA TYR A 97 -3.07 -6.18 -5.80
C TYR A 97 -3.43 -5.41 -4.52
N HIS A 98 -2.55 -5.44 -3.52
CA HIS A 98 -2.72 -4.67 -2.27
C HIS A 98 -1.44 -3.94 -1.89
N CYS A 99 -1.55 -2.66 -1.53
CA CYS A 99 -0.43 -1.86 -1.04
C CYS A 99 -0.83 -0.96 0.15
N ASP A 100 0.18 -0.26 0.71
CA ASP A 100 0.05 0.63 1.87
C ASP A 100 -0.30 -0.12 3.17
N VAL A 101 -0.30 0.60 4.28
CA VAL A 101 -0.48 0.02 5.62
C VAL A 101 -1.88 -0.56 5.81
N PRO A 102 -2.00 -1.76 6.39
CA PRO A 102 -1.00 -2.50 7.16
C PRO A 102 -0.17 -3.54 6.38
N THR A 103 -0.27 -3.64 5.06
CA THR A 103 0.34 -4.72 4.25
C THR A 103 1.84 -4.94 4.52
N PRO A 104 2.70 -3.90 4.60
CA PRO A 104 4.11 -4.07 4.99
C PRO A 104 4.32 -4.69 6.39
N PHE A 105 3.34 -4.61 7.29
CA PHE A 105 3.46 -5.12 8.65
C PHE A 105 2.84 -6.51 8.85
N ALA A 106 2.22 -7.06 7.80
CA ALA A 106 1.56 -8.36 7.81
C ALA A 106 2.20 -9.34 6.82
N TYR A 107 3.41 -9.08 6.32
CA TYR A 107 4.03 -9.87 5.25
C TYR A 107 4.26 -11.35 5.64
N GLU A 108 4.60 -11.64 6.89
CA GLU A 108 4.75 -13.02 7.40
C GLU A 108 3.42 -13.77 7.32
N ALA A 109 2.35 -13.17 7.84
CA ALA A 109 1.00 -13.75 7.80
C ALA A 109 0.46 -13.86 6.36
N LEU A 110 0.75 -12.88 5.50
CA LEU A 110 0.42 -12.94 4.07
C LEU A 110 1.15 -14.09 3.39
N PHE A 111 2.42 -14.32 3.72
CA PHE A 111 3.17 -15.45 3.19
C PHE A 111 2.66 -16.79 3.71
N GLU A 112 2.35 -16.91 5.00
CA GLU A 112 1.73 -18.11 5.57
C GLU A 112 0.44 -18.49 4.84
N ARG A 113 -0.40 -17.49 4.50
CA ARG A 113 -1.68 -17.74 3.84
C ARG A 113 -1.58 -18.02 2.35
N TYR A 114 -0.79 -17.23 1.62
CA TYR A 114 -0.78 -17.27 0.15
C TYR A 114 0.44 -18.01 -0.43
N GLY A 115 1.52 -18.12 0.34
CA GLY A 115 2.73 -18.84 -0.01
C GLY A 115 3.27 -18.47 -1.40
N SER A 116 3.70 -19.49 -2.14
CA SER A 116 4.23 -19.34 -3.49
C SER A 116 3.19 -19.03 -4.57
N ASN A 117 1.90 -18.98 -4.22
CA ASN A 117 0.82 -18.66 -5.16
C ASN A 117 0.56 -17.14 -5.29
N ALA A 118 1.33 -16.33 -4.57
CA ALA A 118 1.31 -14.88 -4.65
C ALA A 118 2.68 -14.32 -5.03
N LYS A 119 2.68 -13.08 -5.53
CA LYS A 119 3.86 -12.28 -5.81
C LYS A 119 4.03 -11.21 -4.74
N TYR A 120 5.29 -10.91 -4.39
CA TYR A 120 5.65 -9.99 -3.33
C TYR A 120 6.62 -8.95 -3.87
N ILE A 121 6.26 -7.67 -3.77
CA ILE A 121 7.05 -6.54 -4.27
C ILE A 121 7.48 -5.67 -3.11
N LEU A 122 8.78 -5.62 -2.81
CA LEU A 122 9.34 -4.66 -1.86
C LEU A 122 9.71 -3.37 -2.58
N SER A 123 8.89 -2.32 -2.45
CA SER A 123 9.21 -1.01 -3.03
C SER A 123 10.06 -0.18 -2.07
N THR A 124 11.17 0.37 -2.57
CA THR A 124 12.15 1.15 -1.80
C THR A 124 12.43 2.51 -2.45
N ARG A 125 13.11 3.40 -1.72
CA ARG A 125 13.72 4.64 -2.19
C ARG A 125 15.23 4.46 -2.40
N GLN A 126 15.88 5.51 -2.90
CA GLN A 126 17.33 5.52 -3.09
C GLN A 126 18.11 5.13 -1.85
N ASP A 127 17.69 5.69 -0.72
CA ASP A 127 18.27 5.57 0.60
C ASP A 127 17.23 5.98 1.66
N ALA A 128 17.55 5.72 2.93
CA ALA A 128 16.68 6.02 4.07
C ALA A 128 16.44 7.53 4.26
N GLU A 129 17.43 8.37 3.91
CA GLU A 129 17.38 9.83 4.01
C GLU A 129 16.32 10.42 3.07
N THR A 130 16.34 9.97 1.82
CA THR A 130 15.38 10.33 0.77
C THR A 130 13.97 9.91 1.16
N TRP A 131 13.83 8.71 1.75
CA TRP A 131 12.55 8.26 2.29
C TRP A 131 12.08 9.13 3.46
N TYR A 132 12.95 9.43 4.43
CA TYR A 132 12.62 10.26 5.59
C TYR A 132 12.22 11.69 5.18
N ALA A 133 12.92 12.29 4.21
CA ALA A 133 12.55 13.58 3.65
C ALA A 133 11.15 13.54 2.98
N SER A 134 10.82 12.44 2.31
CA SER A 134 9.48 12.22 1.73
C SER A 134 8.40 12.07 2.80
N MET A 135 8.72 11.43 3.92
CA MET A 135 7.84 11.33 5.09
C MET A 135 7.57 12.71 5.69
N LEU A 136 8.60 13.54 5.91
CA LEU A 136 8.44 14.92 6.42
C LEU A 136 7.51 15.75 5.53
N ARG A 137 7.78 15.78 4.21
CA ARG A 137 6.97 16.52 3.23
C ARG A 137 5.51 16.05 3.21
N HIS A 138 5.26 14.75 3.35
CA HIS A 138 3.89 14.25 3.41
C HIS A 138 3.19 14.62 4.72
N ASN A 139 3.94 14.56 5.82
CA ASN A 139 3.40 14.72 7.15
C ASN A 139 3.00 16.17 7.47
N ILE A 140 3.53 17.17 6.75
CA ILE A 140 3.09 18.57 6.90
C ILE A 140 1.59 18.76 6.60
N TYR A 141 0.99 17.85 5.82
CA TYR A 141 -0.44 17.83 5.52
C TYR A 141 -1.23 16.84 6.38
N ALA A 142 -0.62 16.28 7.43
CA ALA A 142 -1.30 15.40 8.37
C ALA A 142 -2.37 16.18 9.15
N HIS A 143 -3.54 15.57 9.35
CA HIS A 143 -4.56 16.16 10.21
C HIS A 143 -4.00 16.28 11.64
N PRO A 144 -4.04 17.46 12.30
CA PRO A 144 -3.44 17.69 13.61
C PRO A 144 -3.76 16.67 14.70
N VAL A 145 -5.02 16.19 14.74
CA VAL A 145 -5.54 15.28 15.77
C VAL A 145 -5.66 13.82 15.30
N LYS A 146 -6.13 13.60 14.06
CA LYS A 146 -6.68 12.30 13.62
C LYS A 146 -5.73 11.43 12.78
N HIS A 147 -4.48 11.83 12.59
CA HIS A 147 -3.55 11.07 11.76
C HIS A 147 -3.11 9.75 12.45
N LYS A 148 -2.84 8.71 11.65
CA LYS A 148 -2.56 7.35 12.15
C LYS A 148 -1.09 7.06 12.45
N GLN A 149 -0.20 8.02 12.20
CA GLN A 149 1.25 7.88 12.32
C GLN A 149 1.66 7.19 13.62
N LYS A 150 1.15 7.66 14.77
CA LYS A 150 1.49 7.11 16.09
C LYS A 150 1.24 5.61 16.24
N ARG A 151 0.22 5.07 15.55
CA ARG A 151 -0.14 3.64 15.68
C ARG A 151 0.82 2.71 14.94
N PHE A 152 1.36 3.14 13.81
CA PHE A 152 2.33 2.36 13.04
C PHE A 152 3.76 2.71 13.42
N PHE A 153 4.01 3.99 13.67
CA PHE A 153 5.34 4.54 13.82
C PHE A 153 5.74 4.91 15.26
N GLY A 154 4.89 4.68 16.25
CA GLY A 154 5.16 5.00 17.67
C GLY A 154 5.17 6.51 18.00
N THR A 155 5.54 7.37 17.06
CA THR A 155 5.58 8.83 17.21
C THR A 155 4.43 9.52 16.50
N ARG A 156 4.05 10.70 16.99
CA ARG A 156 3.00 11.51 16.36
C ARG A 156 3.49 12.09 15.04
N PHE A 157 4.69 12.63 15.03
CA PHE A 157 5.32 13.18 13.84
C PHE A 157 6.73 12.60 13.68
N PRO A 158 7.25 12.51 12.44
CA PRO A 158 8.64 12.10 12.19
C PRO A 158 9.68 13.09 12.70
N HIS A 159 9.31 14.37 12.84
CA HIS A 159 10.19 15.46 13.23
C HIS A 159 10.92 15.18 14.56
N GLY A 160 12.24 15.37 14.57
CA GLY A 160 13.09 15.11 15.74
C GLY A 160 13.52 13.66 15.92
N PHE A 161 13.03 12.72 15.09
CA PHE A 161 13.29 11.28 15.22
C PHE A 161 13.99 10.69 13.99
N LYS A 162 14.89 11.45 13.36
CA LYS A 162 15.55 11.09 12.11
C LYS A 162 16.18 9.69 12.18
N GLY A 163 17.12 9.47 13.10
CA GLY A 163 17.81 8.18 13.27
C GLY A 163 16.83 7.02 13.47
N ALA A 164 15.89 7.16 14.41
CA ALA A 164 14.89 6.11 14.64
C ALA A 164 14.06 5.76 13.40
N TYR A 165 13.71 6.75 12.57
CA TYR A 165 12.99 6.52 11.31
C TYR A 165 13.85 5.86 10.24
N THR A 166 15.08 6.34 10.03
CA THR A 166 16.00 5.76 9.04
C THR A 166 16.36 4.32 9.40
N ASP A 167 16.72 4.07 10.66
CA ASP A 167 17.07 2.73 11.16
C ASP A 167 15.88 1.77 11.07
N PHE A 168 14.66 2.26 11.28
CA PHE A 168 13.46 1.46 11.11
C PHE A 168 13.21 1.09 9.64
N TYR A 169 13.39 2.05 8.74
CA TYR A 169 13.20 1.82 7.31
C TYR A 169 14.20 0.78 6.78
N GLU A 170 15.47 0.90 7.15
CA GLU A 170 16.53 -0.05 6.77
C GLU A 170 16.25 -1.45 7.33
N ARG A 171 16.05 -1.57 8.64
CA ARG A 171 15.74 -2.87 9.28
C ARG A 171 14.48 -3.52 8.72
N HIS A 172 13.46 -2.72 8.37
CA HIS A 172 12.25 -3.27 7.76
C HIS A 172 12.53 -3.84 6.37
N ASN A 173 13.23 -3.09 5.52
CA ASN A 173 13.53 -3.55 4.16
C ASN A 173 14.46 -4.77 4.18
N GLU A 174 15.47 -4.78 5.04
CA GLU A 174 16.37 -5.92 5.24
C GLU A 174 15.59 -7.15 5.72
N ALA A 175 14.74 -7.01 6.73
CA ALA A 175 13.95 -8.13 7.25
C ALA A 175 13.01 -8.73 6.19
N VAL A 176 12.34 -7.88 5.39
CA VAL A 176 11.46 -8.35 4.31
C VAL A 176 12.28 -9.02 3.21
N ALA A 177 13.38 -8.42 2.77
CA ALA A 177 14.24 -8.99 1.75
C ALA A 177 14.77 -10.37 2.18
N GLU A 178 15.38 -10.45 3.37
CA GLU A 178 15.91 -11.69 3.92
C GLU A 178 14.83 -12.77 4.04
N PHE A 179 13.62 -12.39 4.48
CA PHE A 179 12.50 -13.34 4.62
C PHE A 179 12.11 -13.96 3.28
N PHE A 180 11.92 -13.15 2.23
CA PHE A 180 11.42 -13.64 0.95
C PHE A 180 12.50 -14.24 0.05
N GLU A 181 13.74 -13.76 0.12
CA GLU A 181 14.87 -14.36 -0.58
C GLU A 181 15.11 -15.81 -0.13
N LYS A 182 14.91 -16.10 1.17
CA LYS A 182 15.02 -17.45 1.72
C LYS A 182 13.81 -18.34 1.43
N ARG A 183 12.60 -17.76 1.37
CA ARG A 183 11.35 -18.54 1.36
C ARG A 183 10.71 -18.66 -0.01
N SER A 184 10.82 -17.65 -0.88
CA SER A 184 10.14 -17.63 -2.17
C SER A 184 10.82 -16.66 -3.17
N PRO A 185 12.11 -16.89 -3.50
CA PRO A 185 12.88 -15.96 -4.35
C PRO A 185 12.25 -15.75 -5.74
N ALA A 186 11.65 -16.78 -6.34
CA ALA A 186 11.00 -16.69 -7.66
C ALA A 186 9.72 -15.84 -7.67
N ASN A 187 9.14 -15.55 -6.50
CA ASN A 187 7.94 -14.73 -6.36
C ASN A 187 8.21 -13.43 -5.59
N PHE A 188 9.48 -13.04 -5.47
CA PHE A 188 9.87 -11.83 -4.78
C PHE A 188 10.66 -10.91 -5.71
N MET A 189 10.35 -9.62 -5.65
CA MET A 189 11.05 -8.59 -6.40
C MET A 189 11.27 -7.36 -5.52
N ILE A 190 12.50 -6.86 -5.50
CA ILE A 190 12.82 -5.56 -4.92
C ILE A 190 12.76 -4.51 -6.02
N MET A 191 12.04 -3.42 -5.75
CA MET A 191 11.73 -2.39 -6.71
C MET A 191 12.14 -1.02 -6.18
N LYS A 192 13.20 -0.46 -6.75
CA LYS A 192 13.71 0.85 -6.35
C LYS A 192 12.97 1.96 -7.10
N THR A 193 12.28 2.83 -6.38
CA THR A 193 11.46 3.90 -7.00
C THR A 193 12.27 5.16 -7.28
N GLY A 194 12.20 5.67 -8.51
CA GLY A 194 13.02 6.79 -8.98
C GLY A 194 12.83 7.11 -10.47
N SER A 195 13.90 7.59 -11.11
CA SER A 195 13.94 7.98 -12.53
C SER A 195 13.97 6.80 -13.51
N ASP A 196 14.49 5.65 -13.07
CA ASP A 196 14.85 4.55 -13.96
C ASP A 196 14.04 3.31 -13.58
N PHE A 197 12.75 3.36 -13.89
CA PHE A 197 11.82 2.28 -13.59
C PHE A 197 11.76 1.27 -14.74
N ASP A 198 12.11 0.01 -14.45
CA ASP A 198 12.01 -1.09 -15.41
C ASP A 198 10.57 -1.65 -15.44
N ILE A 199 9.80 -1.18 -16.43
CA ILE A 199 8.41 -1.60 -16.64
C ILE A 199 8.35 -3.04 -17.11
N ASP A 200 9.24 -3.44 -18.00
CA ASP A 200 9.25 -4.75 -18.62
C ASP A 200 9.53 -5.83 -17.58
N ALA A 201 10.47 -5.58 -16.66
CA ALA A 201 10.72 -6.46 -15.53
C ALA A 201 9.50 -6.59 -14.61
N LEU A 202 8.80 -5.49 -14.29
CA LEU A 202 7.58 -5.56 -13.47
C LEU A 202 6.48 -6.34 -14.19
N CYS A 203 6.22 -6.04 -15.47
CA CYS A 203 5.21 -6.73 -16.29
C CYS A 203 5.48 -8.23 -16.39
N SER A 204 6.73 -8.61 -16.68
CA SER A 204 7.17 -10.00 -16.72
C SER A 204 6.97 -10.70 -15.37
N PHE A 205 7.31 -10.02 -14.27
CA PHE A 205 7.18 -10.57 -12.93
C PHE A 205 5.72 -10.83 -12.51
N ILE A 206 4.79 -9.93 -12.87
CA ILE A 206 3.36 -10.07 -12.54
C ILE A 206 2.55 -10.82 -13.60
N GLY A 207 3.13 -11.09 -14.77
CA GLY A 207 2.50 -11.84 -15.85
C GLY A 207 1.43 -11.03 -16.61
N VAL A 208 1.67 -9.73 -16.83
CA VAL A 208 0.80 -8.88 -17.66
C VAL A 208 1.57 -8.33 -18.85
N GLU A 209 0.87 -8.10 -19.96
CA GLU A 209 1.42 -7.40 -21.12
C GLU A 209 1.46 -5.89 -20.84
N PRO A 210 2.58 -5.20 -21.11
CA PRO A 210 2.70 -3.76 -20.87
C PRO A 210 1.70 -2.98 -21.74
N THR A 211 0.74 -2.30 -21.11
CA THR A 211 -0.20 -1.41 -21.82
C THR A 211 0.35 0.00 -22.05
N GLN A 212 1.47 0.34 -21.40
CA GLN A 212 2.00 1.71 -21.33
C GLN A 212 3.48 1.75 -21.73
N ALA A 213 3.88 2.78 -22.49
CA ALA A 213 5.28 3.01 -22.85
C ALA A 213 6.13 3.63 -21.72
N ALA A 214 5.50 4.17 -20.66
CA ALA A 214 6.19 4.85 -19.57
C ALA A 214 5.49 4.65 -18.22
N TYR A 215 6.28 4.60 -17.14
CA TYR A 215 5.79 4.34 -15.80
C TYR A 215 5.10 5.58 -15.21
N PRO A 216 3.91 5.46 -14.60
CA PRO A 216 3.16 6.61 -14.13
C PRO A 216 3.89 7.29 -12.97
N LYS A 217 4.16 8.59 -13.11
CA LYS A 217 4.59 9.45 -11.99
C LYS A 217 3.35 10.01 -11.29
N ALA A 218 2.70 9.20 -10.47
CA ALA A 218 1.60 9.66 -9.62
C ALA A 218 2.16 10.42 -8.41
N ASN A 219 1.42 11.44 -7.95
CA ASN A 219 1.79 12.31 -6.81
C ASN A 219 3.10 13.13 -7.00
N VAL A 220 3.27 13.74 -8.17
CA VAL A 220 4.29 14.80 -8.34
C VAL A 220 3.90 15.99 -7.45
N SER A 221 4.78 16.39 -6.54
CA SER A 221 4.59 17.58 -5.71
C SER A 221 4.45 18.82 -6.61
N GLY A 222 3.32 19.53 -6.51
CA GLY A 222 3.08 20.78 -7.24
C GLY A 222 1.93 20.74 -8.25
N THR A 223 1.37 19.57 -8.56
CA THR A 223 0.26 19.45 -9.54
C THR A 223 -1.14 19.62 -8.94
N ARG A 224 -1.26 19.56 -7.61
CA ARG A 224 -2.54 19.68 -6.90
C ARG A 224 -2.71 21.09 -6.35
N GLU A 225 -3.82 21.73 -6.72
CA GLU A 225 -4.25 22.98 -6.11
C GLU A 225 -4.43 22.83 -4.60
N GLU A 226 -3.91 23.81 -3.86
CA GLU A 226 -4.02 23.79 -2.42
C GLU A 226 -5.43 24.18 -1.97
N THR A 227 -6.07 23.30 -1.21
CA THR A 227 -7.35 23.63 -0.57
C THR A 227 -7.13 24.49 0.68
N PRO A 228 -8.12 25.28 1.13
CA PRO A 228 -8.02 26.02 2.40
C PRO A 228 -7.69 25.14 3.61
N SER A 229 -8.19 23.89 3.59
CA SER A 229 -7.87 22.89 4.63
C SER A 229 -6.39 22.49 4.61
N ASP A 230 -5.80 22.35 3.42
CA ASP A 230 -4.40 21.98 3.27
C ASP A 230 -3.48 23.16 3.65
N ALA A 231 -3.86 24.39 3.29
CA ALA A 231 -3.16 25.61 3.72
C ALA A 231 -3.16 25.74 5.25
N PHE A 232 -4.32 25.51 5.90
CA PHE A 232 -4.41 25.49 7.36
C PHE A 232 -3.49 24.44 7.98
N LYS A 233 -3.55 23.18 7.50
CA LYS A 233 -2.69 22.10 8.01
C LYS A 233 -1.23 22.45 7.85
N ARG A 234 -0.82 22.95 6.69
CA ARG A 234 0.57 23.33 6.43
C ARG A 234 1.05 24.42 7.39
N ARG A 235 0.27 25.48 7.59
CA ARG A 235 0.62 26.57 8.51
C ARG A 235 0.65 26.11 9.97
N PHE A 236 -0.36 25.36 10.40
CA PHE A 236 -0.44 24.82 11.75
C PHE A 236 0.72 23.85 12.05
N ASN A 237 0.94 22.88 11.15
CA ASN A 237 1.98 21.87 11.30
C ASN A 237 3.39 22.45 11.14
N GLY A 238 3.55 23.54 10.38
CA GLY A 238 4.81 24.28 10.28
C GLY A 238 5.32 24.83 11.61
N VAL A 239 4.43 25.04 12.59
CA VAL A 239 4.81 25.42 13.97
C VAL A 239 4.84 24.21 14.89
N VAL A 240 3.79 23.38 14.84
CA VAL A 240 3.59 22.30 15.82
C VAL A 240 4.56 21.15 15.64
N GLN A 241 4.90 20.78 14.41
CA GLN A 241 5.74 19.60 14.17
C GLN A 241 7.21 19.82 14.58
N PRO A 242 7.84 20.98 14.29
CA PRO A 242 9.16 21.30 14.82
C PRO A 242 9.19 21.33 16.35
N LEU A 243 8.21 21.99 16.98
CA LEU A 243 8.12 22.07 18.44
C LEU A 243 7.95 20.68 19.08
N TYR A 244 7.08 19.84 18.51
CA TYR A 244 6.94 18.45 18.89
C TYR A 244 8.27 17.71 18.80
N GLY A 245 9.01 17.88 17.69
CA GLY A 245 10.29 17.22 17.51
C GLY A 245 11.33 17.64 18.56
N GLN A 246 11.41 18.93 18.89
CA GLN A 246 12.34 19.45 19.90
C GLN A 246 12.02 18.94 21.31
N ILE A 247 10.74 18.87 21.68
CA ILE A 247 10.31 18.45 23.02
C ILE A 247 10.34 16.92 23.13
N CYS A 248 9.66 16.22 22.22
CA CYS A 248 9.43 14.79 22.36
C CYS A 248 10.68 13.96 22.09
N SER A 249 11.62 14.40 21.25
CA SER A 249 12.90 13.68 21.08
C SER A 249 13.74 13.66 22.35
N ARG A 250 13.59 14.68 23.21
CA ARG A 250 14.28 14.78 24.50
C ARG A 250 13.57 14.01 25.61
N LEU A 251 12.24 14.12 25.66
CA LEU A 251 11.44 13.44 26.68
C LEU A 251 11.31 11.93 26.43
N TYR A 252 11.30 11.53 25.16
CA TYR A 252 11.09 10.16 24.74
C TYR A 252 12.11 9.76 23.66
N PRO A 253 13.41 9.77 23.97
CA PRO A 253 14.45 9.36 23.00
C PRO A 253 14.21 7.92 22.53
N ASP A 254 13.70 7.07 23.42
CA ASP A 254 13.31 5.69 23.16
C ASP A 254 11.83 5.53 22.79
N ALA A 255 11.19 6.57 22.24
CA ALA A 255 9.93 6.39 21.51
C ALA A 255 10.18 5.60 20.22
N VAL A 256 10.80 4.42 20.37
CA VAL A 256 11.26 3.59 19.28
C VAL A 256 10.05 2.96 18.64
N LEU A 257 10.08 3.10 17.32
CA LEU A 257 9.46 2.26 16.32
C LEU A 257 9.74 0.77 16.60
N LYS A 258 9.03 0.16 17.54
CA LYS A 258 9.05 -1.30 17.70
C LYS A 258 8.25 -1.90 16.55
N LEU A 259 8.94 -2.67 15.72
CA LEU A 259 8.33 -3.50 14.69
C LEU A 259 7.39 -4.49 15.38
N ARG A 260 6.09 -4.18 15.37
CA ARG A 260 5.05 -5.12 15.79
C ARG A 260 4.51 -5.75 14.52
N TYR A 261 5.18 -6.79 14.03
CA TYR A 261 4.69 -7.58 12.90
C TYR A 261 3.60 -8.54 13.39
N ILE A 262 2.57 -8.73 12.56
CA ILE A 262 1.66 -9.87 12.73
C ILE A 262 2.32 -11.07 12.06
N LYS A 263 2.59 -12.12 12.85
CA LYS A 263 3.30 -13.31 12.41
C LYS A 263 2.42 -14.38 11.76
N SER A 264 1.13 -14.41 12.08
CA SER A 264 0.19 -15.40 11.55
C SER A 264 -1.22 -14.83 11.40
N PHE A 265 -1.97 -15.34 10.41
CA PHE A 265 -3.43 -15.09 10.30
C PHE A 265 -4.27 -16.17 11.00
N ILE A 266 -3.63 -17.22 11.52
CA ILE A 266 -4.26 -18.30 12.27
C ILE A 266 -4.26 -17.90 13.75
N ALA A 267 -5.42 -17.99 14.40
CA ALA A 267 -5.57 -17.80 15.84
C ALA A 267 -5.16 -19.06 16.61
#